data_AF-A0A7X3QLD7-F1
#
_entry.id   AF-A0A7X3QLD7-F1
#
_cell.length_a   1.000
_cell.length_b   1.000
_cell.length_c   1.000
_cell.angle_alpha   90.00
_cell.angle_beta   90.00
_cell.angle_gamma   90.00
#
_symmetry.space_group_name_H-M   'P 1'
#
loop_
_entity.id
_entity.type
_entity.pdbx_description
1 polymer ?
#
loop_
_entity_poly.entity_id
_entity_poly.type
_entity_poly.pdbx_seq_one_letter_code
_entity_poly.pdbx_strand_id
1 'polypeptide(L)' 'MRLKDRTAIVTGAGGGMGLGIAKCLTREGA' A
#
# COMPACT_ATOMS: atom_id res chain seq x y z
N MET A 1 -6.55 -3.11 11.29
CA MET A 1 -5.79 -2.01 10.66
C MET A 1 -4.46 -1.86 11.38
N ARG A 2 -3.47 -2.68 11.00
CA ARG A 2 -2.15 -2.68 11.61
C ARG A 2 -1.33 -1.43 11.28
N LEU A 3 -1.63 -0.78 10.16
CA LEU A 3 -0.87 0.35 9.63
C LEU A 3 -1.61 1.68 9.74
N LYS A 4 -2.64 1.77 10.58
CA LYS A 4 -3.42 3.00 10.79
C LYS A 4 -2.50 4.20 11.03
N ASP A 5 -2.77 5.29 10.31
CA ASP A 5 -2.05 6.57 10.40
C ASP A 5 -0.54 6.46 10.05
N ARG A 6 -0.16 5.43 9.29
CA ARG A 6 1.20 5.27 8.74
C ARG A 6 1.20 5.60 7.25
N THR A 7 2.20 6.35 6.79
CA THR A 7 2.37 6.62 5.36
C THR A 7 3.35 5.63 4.74
N ALA A 8 2.96 5.02 3.62
CA ALA A 8 3.82 4.14 2.84
C ALA A 8 4.05 4.69 1.43
N ILE A 9 5.30 4.70 0.97
CA ILE A 9 5.67 5.07 -0.40
C ILE A 9 5.88 3.78 -1.20
N VAL A 10 5.11 3.60 -2.27
CA VAL A 10 5.24 2.47 -3.19
C VAL A 10 5.62 2.98 -4.57
N THR A 11 6.84 2.69 -5.02
CA THR A 11 7.29 3.00 -6.38
C THR A 11 6.74 1.96 -7.37
N GLY A 12 6.55 2.33 -8.63
CA GLY A 12 6.02 1.42 -9.66
C GLY A 12 4.57 0.96 -9.41
N ALA A 13 3.77 1.70 -8.63
CA ALA A 13 2.41 1.33 -8.25
C ALA A 13 1.36 1.39 -9.39
N GLY A 14 1.80 1.73 -10.62
CA GLY A 14 0.92 1.77 -11.80
C GLY A 14 0.41 0.39 -12.25
N GLY A 15 1.04 -0.71 -11.82
CA GLY A 15 0.62 -2.06 -12.21
C GLY A 15 1.39 -3.18 -11.49
N GLY A 16 1.08 -4.43 -11.86
CA GLY A 16 1.77 -5.62 -11.36
C GLY A 16 1.85 -5.69 -9.83
N MET A 17 3.04 -6.02 -9.31
CA MET A 17 3.26 -6.17 -7.87
C MET A 17 3.09 -4.84 -7.12
N GLY A 18 3.54 -3.72 -7.67
CA GLY A 18 3.44 -2.41 -7.01
C GLY A 18 1.98 -2.05 -6.70
N LEU A 19 1.07 -2.28 -7.64
CA LEU A 19 -0.37 -2.08 -7.43
C LEU A 19 -0.94 -3.03 -6.38
N GLY A 20 -0.51 -4.30 -6.38
CA GLY A 20 -0.91 -5.28 -5.37
C GLY A 20 -0.48 -4.89 -3.97
N ILE A 21 0.78 -4.46 -3.82
CA ILE A 21 1.36 -3.99 -2.56
C ILE A 21 0.60 -2.76 -2.04
N ALA A 22 0.37 -1.75 -2.90
CA ALA A 22 -0.39 -0.56 -2.52
C ALA A 22 -1.80 -0.92 -1.98
N LYS A 23 -2.51 -1.83 -2.66
CA LYS A 23 -3.83 -2.30 -2.21
C LYS A 23 -3.78 -3.00 -0.85
N CYS A 24 -2.79 -3.85 -0.62
CA CYS A 24 -2.63 -4.54 0.67
C CYS A 24 -2.33 -3.55 1.80
N LEU A 25 -1.49 -2.54 1.56
CA LEU A 25 -1.15 -1.52 2.55
C LEU A 25 -2.37 -0.66 2.91
N THR A 26 -3.13 -0.18 1.91
CA THR A 26 -4.36 0.59 2.13
C THR A 26 -5.40 -0.20 2.92
N ARG A 27 -5.55 -1.53 2.67
CA ARG A 27 -6.45 -2.39 3.46
C ARG A 27 -6.08 -2.44 4.94
N GLU A 28 -4.80 -2.31 5.26
CA GLU A 28 -4.30 -2.28 6.63
C GLU A 28 -4.35 -0.91 7.30
N GLY A 29 -4.82 0.12 6.59
CA GLY A 29 -4.99 1.48 7.09
C GLY A 29 -3.75 2.37 6.94
N ALA A 30 -2.78 1.94 6.13
CA ALA A 30 -1.72 2.83 5.65
C ALA A 30 -2.27 3.83 4.63
#